data_AF-A0A329RUX8-F1
#
_entry.id   AF-A0A329RUX8-F1
#
_cell.length_a   1.000
_cell.length_b   1.000
_cell.length_c   1.000
_cell.angle_alpha   90.00
_cell.angle_beta   90.00
_cell.angle_gamma   90.00
#
_symmetry.space_group_name_H-M   'P 1'
#
loop_
_entity.id
_entity.type
_entity.pdbx_description
1 polymer ?
#
loop_
_entity_poly.entity_id
_entity_poly.type
_entity_poly.pdbx_seq_one_letter_code
_entity_poly.pdbx_strand_id
1 'polypeptide(L)'
;MAKTRAIKKKQKVARSRWTDLAAETSFPVTALEELEEHHKILNTFCADVYSPVTRADSEDGSGASIELSFHQYCVALSTLIQYGSPAQQFGYLYHAYAATNERGIDRQELFRLLQDHSERATDIVMKDDKLLHVTDPRHFDKLYTWLKKHFVVYDDARCGYLPENAALALLQTHPTALAHLKFQLVQFIKKVKENNARYADQAAAAQLLD
;
A
#
# COMPACT_ATOMS: atom_id res chain seq x y z
N MET A 1 29.99 20.04 59.07
CA MET A 1 28.62 19.74 58.61
C MET A 1 28.63 19.60 57.09
N ALA A 2 28.44 18.38 56.59
CA ALA A 2 28.61 18.04 55.17
C ALA A 2 27.39 18.47 54.33
N LYS A 3 27.64 19.13 53.19
CA LYS A 3 26.62 19.48 52.20
C LYS A 3 26.35 18.28 51.30
N THR A 4 25.17 17.68 51.44
CA THR A 4 24.69 16.60 50.59
C THR A 4 24.35 17.14 49.20
N ARG A 5 25.18 16.81 48.19
CA ARG A 5 24.85 17.06 46.78
C ARG A 5 23.86 16.00 46.32
N ALA A 6 22.64 16.42 45.98
CA ALA A 6 21.66 15.59 45.31
C ALA A 6 22.14 15.30 43.87
N ILE A 7 22.56 14.07 43.61
CA ILE A 7 22.83 13.56 42.27
C ILE A 7 21.47 13.31 41.61
N LYS A 8 21.07 14.22 40.70
CA LYS A 8 19.92 13.99 39.81
C LYS A 8 20.24 12.78 38.92
N LYS A 9 19.65 11.61 39.23
CA LYS A 9 19.57 10.49 38.29
C LYS A 9 18.82 11.00 37.05
N LYS A 10 19.53 11.15 35.91
CA LYS A 10 18.89 11.31 34.60
C LYS A 10 18.06 10.06 34.36
N GLN A 11 16.75 10.20 34.47
CA GLN A 11 15.79 9.18 34.08
C GLN A 11 15.96 8.99 32.57
N LYS A 12 16.56 7.87 32.18
CA LYS A 12 16.67 7.46 30.77
C LYS A 12 15.23 7.17 30.34
N VAL A 13 14.58 8.14 29.70
CA VAL A 13 13.23 7.97 29.14
C VAL A 13 13.30 6.74 28.26
N ALA A 14 12.56 5.69 28.62
CA ALA A 14 12.45 4.51 27.79
C ALA A 14 11.92 4.97 26.44
N ARG A 15 12.79 4.97 25.41
CA ARG A 15 12.35 5.28 24.05
C ARG A 15 11.37 4.19 23.64
N SER A 16 10.16 4.60 23.30
CA SER A 16 9.17 3.69 22.74
C SER A 16 9.75 3.09 21.46
N ARG A 17 9.59 1.79 21.24
CA ARG A 17 10.03 1.07 20.02
C ARG A 17 9.58 1.79 18.73
N TRP A 18 8.45 2.49 18.81
CA TRP A 18 7.87 3.27 17.73
C TRP A 18 8.62 4.56 17.43
N THR A 19 9.27 5.17 18.42
CA THR A 19 9.96 6.46 18.26
C THR A 19 11.22 6.30 17.40
N ASP A 20 11.97 5.22 17.58
CA ASP A 20 13.16 4.94 16.77
C ASP A 20 12.76 4.53 15.34
N LEU A 21 11.73 3.68 15.18
CA LEU A 21 11.23 3.28 13.86
C LEU A 21 10.59 4.45 13.07
N ALA A 22 9.86 5.34 13.76
CA ALA A 22 9.30 6.55 13.16
C ALA A 22 10.41 7.49 12.66
N ALA A 23 11.50 7.62 13.41
CA ALA A 23 12.65 8.43 13.00
C ALA A 23 13.36 7.86 11.76
N GLU A 24 13.48 6.53 11.68
CA GLU A 24 14.12 5.85 10.54
C GLU A 24 13.28 5.88 9.27
N THR A 25 11.98 5.60 9.39
CA THR A 25 11.07 5.47 8.25
C THR A 25 10.39 6.78 7.84
N SER A 26 10.49 7.81 8.70
CA SER A 26 9.73 9.06 8.63
C SER A 26 8.21 8.89 8.71
N PHE A 27 7.71 7.73 9.16
CA PHE A 27 6.29 7.49 9.34
C PHE A 27 5.79 8.05 10.68
N PRO A 28 4.59 8.65 10.75
CA PRO A 28 3.99 9.03 12.02
C PRO A 28 3.65 7.77 12.83
N VAL A 29 3.73 7.85 14.16
CA VAL A 29 3.45 6.71 15.06
C VAL A 29 2.07 6.10 14.82
N THR A 30 1.07 6.93 14.54
CA THR A 30 -0.29 6.47 14.21
C THR A 30 -0.35 5.63 12.93
N ALA A 31 0.49 5.91 11.94
CA ALA A 31 0.59 5.05 10.75
C ALA A 31 1.26 3.72 11.08
N LEU A 32 2.27 3.73 11.95
CA LEU A 32 2.97 2.52 12.37
C LEU A 32 2.04 1.54 13.13
N GLU A 33 1.11 2.05 13.92
CA GLU A 33 0.10 1.23 14.62
C GLU A 33 -0.82 0.48 13.64
N GLU A 34 -1.39 1.19 12.66
CA GLU A 34 -2.26 0.62 11.62
C GLU A 34 -1.51 -0.39 10.74
N LEU A 35 -0.23 -0.11 10.44
CA LEU A 35 0.65 -0.98 9.69
C LEU A 35 1.00 -2.27 10.45
N GLU A 36 1.16 -2.23 11.78
CA GLU A 36 1.47 -3.42 12.57
C GLU A 36 0.27 -4.37 12.61
N GLU A 37 -0.94 -3.82 12.77
CA GLU A 37 -2.17 -4.60 12.67
C GLU A 37 -2.28 -5.25 11.29
N HIS A 38 -2.08 -4.47 10.22
CA HIS A 38 -2.14 -4.97 8.86
C HIS A 38 -1.11 -6.08 8.59
N HIS A 39 0.13 -5.88 9.03
CA HIS A 39 1.20 -6.86 8.88
C HIS A 39 0.90 -8.16 9.62
N LYS A 40 0.36 -8.08 10.85
CA LYS A 40 -0.09 -9.26 11.60
C LYS A 40 -1.17 -10.01 10.83
N ILE A 41 -2.18 -9.31 10.34
CA ILE A 41 -3.28 -9.90 9.58
C ILE A 41 -2.77 -10.59 8.31
N LEU A 42 -1.93 -9.92 7.52
CA LEU A 42 -1.35 -10.50 6.30
C LEU A 42 -0.51 -11.74 6.59
N ASN A 43 0.33 -11.71 7.63
CA ASN A 43 1.11 -12.89 8.02
C ASN A 43 0.21 -14.05 8.46
N THR A 44 -0.86 -13.80 9.20
CA THR A 44 -1.82 -14.83 9.60
C THR A 44 -2.57 -15.42 8.40
N PHE A 45 -3.12 -14.59 7.51
CA PHE A 45 -3.81 -15.07 6.30
C PHE A 45 -2.86 -15.85 5.38
N CYS A 46 -1.61 -15.40 5.22
CA CYS A 46 -0.61 -16.14 4.44
C CYS A 46 -0.24 -17.48 5.10
N ALA A 47 -0.15 -17.54 6.43
CA ALA A 47 0.10 -18.80 7.14
C ALA A 47 -1.06 -19.81 6.99
N ASP A 48 -2.31 -19.33 6.98
CA ASP A 48 -3.50 -20.18 6.83
C ASP A 48 -3.71 -20.68 5.38
N VAL A 49 -3.40 -19.85 4.37
CA VAL A 49 -3.44 -20.25 2.94
C VAL A 49 -2.30 -21.24 2.59
N TYR A 50 -1.18 -21.18 3.32
CA TYR A 50 -0.07 -22.12 3.20
C TYR A 50 -0.07 -23.20 4.29
N SER A 51 -1.23 -23.55 4.86
CA SER A 51 -1.36 -24.75 5.69
C SER A 51 -1.23 -25.99 4.78
N PRO A 52 -0.16 -26.80 4.92
CA PRO A 52 0.22 -27.79 3.92
C PRO A 52 -0.63 -29.05 4.09
N VAL A 53 -1.76 -29.13 3.39
CA VAL A 53 -2.39 -30.42 3.08
C VAL A 53 -1.73 -31.08 1.84
N THR A 54 -0.83 -30.37 1.16
CA THR A 54 0.00 -30.93 0.08
C THR A 54 1.47 -31.04 0.50
N ARG A 55 1.75 -31.92 1.48
CA ARG A 55 3.08 -32.54 1.61
C ARG A 55 3.06 -33.87 0.85
N ALA A 56 3.17 -33.77 -0.46
CA ALA A 56 3.64 -34.86 -1.29
C ALA A 56 4.82 -34.33 -2.11
N ASP A 57 5.99 -34.91 -1.83
CA ASP A 57 7.10 -35.09 -2.76
C ASP A 57 7.90 -33.86 -3.23
N SER A 58 8.60 -33.21 -2.30
CA SER A 58 9.88 -32.56 -2.67
C SER A 58 10.96 -32.83 -1.60
N GLU A 59 11.98 -33.60 -2.00
CA GLU A 59 13.12 -34.02 -1.17
C GLU A 59 14.15 -32.91 -0.89
N ASP A 60 13.95 -31.69 -1.42
CA ASP A 60 14.79 -30.51 -1.12
C ASP A 60 13.96 -29.40 -0.45
N GLY A 61 13.23 -29.78 0.60
CA GLY A 61 12.26 -28.96 1.34
C GLY A 61 12.83 -27.75 2.08
N SER A 62 13.19 -26.69 1.35
CA SER A 62 13.32 -25.33 1.89
C SER A 62 12.41 -24.36 1.14
N GLY A 63 11.10 -24.64 1.18
CA GLY A 63 10.08 -23.62 0.98
C GLY A 63 9.96 -22.78 2.25
N ALA A 64 11.01 -22.03 2.61
CA ALA A 64 10.93 -21.10 3.73
C ALA A 64 10.03 -19.92 3.31
N SER A 65 8.83 -19.82 3.88
CA SER A 65 8.12 -18.54 3.89
C SER A 65 9.01 -17.55 4.65
N ILE A 66 9.62 -16.60 3.94
CA ILE A 66 10.40 -15.55 4.59
C ILE A 66 9.40 -14.57 5.16
N GLU A 67 8.93 -14.84 6.37
CA GLU A 67 8.16 -13.87 7.14
C GLU A 67 9.07 -12.67 7.43
N LEU A 68 8.75 -11.52 6.86
CA LEU A 68 9.42 -10.28 7.20
C LEU A 68 9.04 -9.90 8.64
N SER A 69 10.03 -9.46 9.41
CA SER A 69 9.71 -8.78 10.66
C SER A 69 8.98 -7.47 10.36
N PHE A 70 8.11 -7.04 11.28
CA PHE A 70 7.39 -5.77 11.13
C PHE A 70 8.35 -4.57 10.90
N HIS A 71 9.53 -4.60 11.53
CA HIS A 71 10.57 -3.59 11.29
C HIS A 71 11.06 -3.61 9.84
N GLN A 72 11.42 -4.78 9.31
CA GLN A 72 11.85 -4.93 7.90
C GLN A 72 10.74 -4.50 6.94
N TYR A 73 9.48 -4.83 7.25
CA TYR A 73 8.33 -4.38 6.48
C TYR A 73 8.24 -2.85 6.40
N CYS A 74 8.33 -2.15 7.53
CA CYS A 74 8.27 -0.68 7.54
C CYS A 74 9.45 -0.03 6.80
N VAL A 75 10.66 -0.57 6.96
CA VAL A 75 11.86 -0.08 6.24
C VAL A 75 11.73 -0.31 4.74
N ALA A 76 11.26 -1.49 4.31
CA ALA A 76 11.01 -1.79 2.90
C ALA A 76 9.94 -0.88 2.30
N LEU A 77 8.84 -0.65 3.01
CA LEU A 77 7.79 0.27 2.60
C LEU A 77 8.30 1.71 2.47
N SER A 78 9.07 2.19 3.45
CA SER A 78 9.66 3.54 3.37
C SER A 78 10.61 3.66 2.18
N THR A 79 11.42 2.64 1.93
CA THR A 79 12.33 2.58 0.77
C THR A 79 11.55 2.59 -0.54
N LEU A 80 10.45 1.84 -0.65
CA LEU A 80 9.58 1.83 -1.82
C LEU A 80 8.95 3.20 -2.08
N ILE A 81 8.49 3.88 -1.03
CA ILE A 81 7.89 5.21 -1.14
C ILE A 81 8.91 6.25 -1.62
N GLN A 82 10.14 6.18 -1.10
CA GLN A 82 11.18 7.17 -1.40
C GLN A 82 11.90 6.93 -2.73
N TYR A 83 12.15 5.67 -3.07
CA TYR A 83 13.06 5.31 -4.17
C TYR A 83 12.46 4.34 -5.19
N GLY A 84 11.26 3.81 -4.93
CA GLY A 84 10.58 2.92 -5.86
C GLY A 84 10.15 3.63 -7.14
N SER A 85 10.28 2.95 -8.27
CA SER A 85 9.67 3.39 -9.52
C SER A 85 8.14 3.40 -9.40
N PRO A 86 7.42 4.20 -10.20
CA PRO A 86 5.95 4.19 -10.20
C PRO A 86 5.35 2.80 -10.46
N ALA A 87 5.99 1.96 -11.27
CA ALA A 87 5.55 0.57 -11.49
C ALA A 87 5.67 -0.30 -10.22
N GLN A 88 6.76 -0.17 -9.46
CA GLN A 88 6.93 -0.89 -8.19
C GLN A 88 5.96 -0.38 -7.12
N GLN A 89 5.77 0.94 -7.05
CA GLN A 89 4.77 1.55 -6.16
C GLN A 89 3.37 1.09 -6.51
N PHE A 90 3.04 1.02 -7.82
CA PHE A 90 1.78 0.48 -8.31
C PHE A 90 1.57 -0.97 -7.86
N GLY A 91 2.55 -1.86 -8.09
CA GLY A 91 2.40 -3.28 -7.74
C GLY A 91 2.09 -3.49 -6.26
N TYR A 92 2.77 -2.74 -5.38
CA TYR A 92 2.45 -2.81 -3.95
C TYR A 92 1.07 -2.22 -3.61
N LEU A 93 0.71 -1.06 -4.17
CA LEU A 93 -0.60 -0.45 -3.96
C LEU A 93 -1.74 -1.31 -4.53
N TYR A 94 -1.50 -2.03 -5.61
CA TYR A 94 -2.45 -2.93 -6.25
C TYR A 94 -2.98 -3.93 -5.23
N HIS A 95 -2.12 -4.58 -4.45
CA HIS A 95 -2.55 -5.57 -3.45
C HIS A 95 -3.39 -4.97 -2.32
N ALA A 96 -3.18 -3.70 -1.97
CA ALA A 96 -4.00 -3.03 -0.98
C ALA A 96 -5.38 -2.62 -1.53
N TYR A 97 -5.49 -2.37 -2.83
CA TYR A 97 -6.73 -1.89 -3.46
C TYR A 97 -7.55 -3.00 -4.13
N ALA A 98 -6.93 -4.05 -4.67
CA ALA A 98 -7.54 -5.25 -5.25
C ALA A 98 -8.12 -6.14 -4.15
N ALA A 99 -9.04 -5.55 -3.41
CA ALA A 99 -9.43 -6.04 -2.10
C ALA A 99 -10.70 -6.89 -2.23
N THR A 100 -11.57 -6.61 -3.20
CA THR A 100 -12.90 -7.23 -3.32
C THR A 100 -12.89 -8.66 -3.85
N ASN A 101 -11.87 -9.05 -4.64
CA ASN A 101 -11.85 -10.34 -5.30
C ASN A 101 -10.41 -10.83 -5.52
N GLU A 102 -10.17 -12.12 -5.33
CA GLU A 102 -8.90 -12.78 -5.62
C GLU A 102 -8.53 -12.73 -7.11
N ARG A 103 -9.52 -12.54 -7.99
CA ARG A 103 -9.32 -12.38 -9.44
C ARG A 103 -8.57 -11.11 -9.83
N GLY A 104 -8.46 -10.15 -8.91
CA GLY A 104 -7.69 -8.94 -9.10
C GLY A 104 -8.50 -7.67 -8.89
N ILE A 105 -8.04 -6.57 -9.48
CA ILE A 105 -8.61 -5.24 -9.28
C ILE A 105 -9.74 -4.99 -10.27
N ASP A 106 -10.86 -4.48 -9.79
CA ASP A 106 -11.91 -3.96 -10.66
C ASP A 106 -11.59 -2.54 -11.17
N ARG A 107 -12.38 -2.04 -12.12
CA ARG A 107 -12.19 -0.70 -12.69
C ARG A 107 -12.32 0.42 -11.66
N GLN A 108 -13.26 0.29 -10.72
CA GLN A 108 -13.53 1.31 -9.71
C GLN A 108 -12.43 1.35 -8.65
N GLU A 109 -11.96 0.19 -8.20
CA GLU A 109 -10.79 0.05 -7.33
C GLU A 109 -9.54 0.63 -7.98
N LEU A 110 -9.29 0.31 -9.26
CA LEU A 110 -8.14 0.84 -10.01
C LEU A 110 -8.23 2.36 -10.16
N PHE A 111 -9.41 2.88 -10.50
CA PHE A 111 -9.61 4.33 -10.58
C PHE A 111 -9.37 5.01 -9.23
N ARG A 112 -9.86 4.42 -8.13
CA ARG A 112 -9.67 4.96 -6.78
C ARG A 112 -8.20 4.93 -6.36
N LEU A 113 -7.46 3.86 -6.67
CA LEU A 113 -6.01 3.79 -6.46
C LEU A 113 -5.31 4.97 -7.16
N LEU A 114 -5.57 5.15 -8.45
CA LEU A 114 -4.93 6.22 -9.22
C LEU A 114 -5.33 7.61 -8.72
N GLN A 115 -6.57 7.79 -8.28
CA GLN A 115 -7.04 9.06 -7.74
C GLN A 115 -6.39 9.39 -6.40
N ASP A 116 -6.36 8.43 -5.48
CA ASP A 116 -5.79 8.59 -4.14
C ASP A 116 -4.26 8.81 -4.22
N HIS A 117 -3.61 8.18 -5.21
CA HIS A 117 -2.17 8.21 -5.39
C HIS A 117 -1.71 9.08 -6.57
N SER A 118 -2.51 10.03 -7.03
CA SER A 118 -2.09 10.97 -8.07
C SER A 118 -1.38 12.17 -7.46
N GLU A 119 -0.15 12.44 -7.92
CA GLU A 119 0.38 13.80 -7.89
C GLU A 119 -0.48 14.61 -8.86
N ARG A 120 -1.34 15.50 -8.35
CA ARG A 120 -2.29 16.28 -9.16
C ARG A 120 -1.55 16.81 -10.39
N ALA A 121 -2.02 16.45 -11.59
CA ALA A 121 -1.46 16.91 -12.84
C ALA A 121 -1.45 18.44 -12.84
N THR A 122 -0.30 19.01 -12.48
CA THR A 122 -0.06 20.44 -12.49
C THR A 122 0.79 20.65 -13.72
N ASP A 123 0.11 20.91 -14.83
CA ASP A 123 0.79 21.27 -16.05
C ASP A 123 1.48 22.61 -15.81
N ILE A 124 2.79 22.65 -16.05
CA ILE A 124 3.55 23.88 -15.95
C ILE A 124 3.47 24.55 -17.31
N VAL A 125 2.71 25.64 -17.40
CA VAL A 125 2.54 26.42 -18.62
C VAL A 125 3.27 27.76 -18.43
N MET A 126 4.14 28.13 -19.35
CA MET A 126 4.66 29.49 -19.40
C MET A 126 3.63 30.41 -20.03
N LYS A 127 3.23 31.45 -19.30
CA LYS A 127 2.40 32.54 -19.82
C LYS A 127 2.98 33.85 -19.33
N ASP A 128 3.22 34.78 -20.26
CA ASP A 128 3.74 36.11 -19.96
C ASP A 128 5.02 36.08 -19.09
N ASP A 129 5.99 35.24 -19.47
CA ASP A 129 7.26 34.98 -18.75
C ASP A 129 7.10 34.50 -17.29
N LYS A 130 5.91 33.99 -16.92
CA LYS A 130 5.65 33.36 -15.61
C LYS A 130 5.31 31.88 -15.78
N LEU A 131 5.89 31.05 -14.91
CA LEU A 131 5.50 29.64 -14.76
C LEU A 131 4.17 29.58 -14.00
N LEU A 132 3.13 29.12 -14.68
CA LEU A 132 1.81 28.88 -14.09
C LEU A 132 1.61 27.38 -13.90
N HIS A 133 1.26 26.97 -12.69
CA HIS A 133 0.77 25.62 -12.43
C HIS A 133 -0.73 25.58 -12.76
N VAL A 134 -1.08 24.92 -13.87
CA VAL A 134 -2.46 24.71 -14.29
C VAL A 134 -2.86 23.31 -13.90
N THR A 135 -3.82 23.18 -12.98
CA THR A 135 -4.43 21.88 -12.69
C THR A 135 -5.64 21.69 -13.60
N ASP A 136 -5.65 20.63 -14.41
CA ASP A 136 -6.84 20.29 -15.22
C ASP A 136 -7.99 19.84 -14.29
N PRO A 137 -9.09 20.61 -14.18
CA PRO A 137 -10.20 20.27 -13.28
C PRO A 137 -10.94 19.01 -13.72
N ARG A 138 -10.77 18.56 -14.97
CA ARG A 138 -11.42 17.36 -15.53
C ARG A 138 -10.46 16.18 -15.64
N HIS A 139 -9.28 16.25 -15.01
CA HIS A 139 -8.27 15.20 -15.09
C HIS A 139 -8.84 13.81 -14.75
N PHE A 140 -9.52 13.70 -13.61
CA PHE A 140 -10.08 12.43 -13.15
C PHE A 140 -11.30 11.98 -13.98
N ASP A 141 -12.10 12.90 -14.52
CA ASP A 141 -13.19 12.53 -15.45
C ASP A 141 -12.65 11.92 -16.74
N LYS A 142 -11.56 12.49 -17.28
CA LYS A 142 -10.85 11.95 -18.44
C LYS A 142 -10.23 10.60 -18.13
N LEU A 143 -9.58 10.46 -16.99
CA LEU A 143 -8.99 9.19 -16.55
C LEU A 143 -10.05 8.09 -16.40
N TYR A 144 -11.19 8.41 -15.76
CA TYR A 144 -12.30 7.48 -15.60
C TYR A 144 -12.88 7.04 -16.96
N THR A 145 -13.08 8.01 -17.87
CA THR A 145 -13.57 7.73 -19.23
C THR A 145 -12.58 6.87 -20.01
N TRP A 146 -11.29 7.14 -19.87
CA TRP A 146 -10.23 6.37 -20.51
C TRP A 146 -10.19 4.93 -19.96
N LEU A 147 -10.23 4.74 -18.65
CA LEU A 147 -10.30 3.42 -18.02
C LEU A 147 -11.54 2.65 -18.49
N LYS A 148 -12.72 3.29 -18.53
CA LYS A 148 -13.96 2.65 -19.01
C LYS A 148 -13.80 2.10 -20.43
N LYS A 149 -13.09 2.81 -21.31
CA LYS A 149 -12.87 2.40 -22.70
C LYS A 149 -11.82 1.30 -22.85
N HIS A 150 -10.72 1.37 -22.09
CA HIS A 150 -9.56 0.51 -22.31
C HIS A 150 -9.49 -0.69 -21.38
N PHE A 151 -10.15 -0.68 -20.22
CA PHE A 151 -10.13 -1.80 -19.27
C PHE A 151 -10.62 -3.10 -19.92
N VAL A 152 -11.68 -3.02 -20.75
CA VAL A 152 -12.23 -4.16 -21.49
C VAL A 152 -11.25 -4.72 -22.51
N VAL A 153 -10.25 -3.96 -22.97
CA VAL A 153 -9.23 -4.49 -23.89
C VAL A 153 -8.26 -5.45 -23.17
N TYR A 154 -8.09 -5.29 -21.85
CA TYR A 154 -7.17 -6.09 -21.04
C TYR A 154 -7.91 -7.17 -20.20
N ASP A 155 -9.23 -7.10 -20.13
CA ASP A 155 -10.09 -8.11 -19.48
C ASP A 155 -10.52 -9.17 -20.50
N ASP A 156 -9.56 -10.05 -20.87
CA ASP A 156 -9.76 -11.14 -21.82
C ASP A 156 -10.86 -12.11 -21.38
N ALA A 157 -10.94 -12.37 -20.08
CA ALA A 157 -11.91 -13.27 -19.47
C ALA A 157 -13.32 -12.65 -19.33
N ARG A 158 -13.47 -11.35 -19.61
CA ARG A 158 -14.73 -10.59 -19.47
C ARG A 158 -15.33 -10.71 -18.07
N CYS A 159 -14.47 -10.83 -17.05
CA CYS A 159 -14.91 -11.08 -15.68
C CYS A 159 -15.03 -9.80 -14.85
N GLY A 160 -14.61 -8.65 -15.40
CA GLY A 160 -14.65 -7.35 -14.73
C GLY A 160 -13.43 -7.05 -13.85
N TYR A 161 -12.44 -7.94 -13.81
CA TYR A 161 -11.24 -7.84 -12.97
C TYR A 161 -9.96 -7.98 -13.80
N LEU A 162 -8.92 -7.25 -13.41
CA LEU A 162 -7.59 -7.37 -14.01
C LEU A 162 -6.57 -7.88 -13.00
N PRO A 163 -5.78 -8.92 -13.34
CA PRO A 163 -4.59 -9.27 -12.56
C PRO A 163 -3.55 -8.14 -12.64
N GLU A 164 -2.62 -8.09 -11.67
CA GLU A 164 -1.64 -7.01 -11.52
C GLU A 164 -0.91 -6.68 -12.83
N ASN A 165 -0.38 -7.71 -13.51
CA ASN A 165 0.37 -7.54 -14.75
C ASN A 165 -0.47 -6.91 -15.87
N ALA A 166 -1.74 -7.28 -15.98
CA ALA A 166 -2.65 -6.72 -16.99
C ALA A 166 -3.04 -5.28 -16.65
N ALA A 167 -3.28 -4.99 -15.37
CA ALA A 167 -3.54 -3.63 -14.92
C ALA A 167 -2.32 -2.71 -15.12
N LEU A 168 -1.11 -3.19 -14.82
CA LEU A 168 0.13 -2.45 -15.07
C LEU A 168 0.32 -2.19 -16.58
N ALA A 169 0.13 -3.20 -17.42
CA ALA A 169 0.23 -3.07 -18.87
C ALA A 169 -0.76 -2.03 -19.42
N LEU A 170 -2.02 -2.05 -18.95
CA LEU A 170 -3.00 -1.02 -19.24
C LEU A 170 -2.45 0.37 -18.90
N LEU A 171 -2.00 0.60 -17.66
CA LEU A 171 -1.53 1.91 -17.20
C LEU A 171 -0.30 2.42 -17.98
N GLN A 172 0.58 1.52 -18.40
CA GLN A 172 1.75 1.87 -19.23
C GLN A 172 1.36 2.41 -20.61
N THR A 173 0.16 2.10 -21.11
CA THR A 173 -0.35 2.68 -22.37
C THR A 173 -0.99 4.05 -22.20
N HIS A 174 -1.30 4.48 -20.97
CA HIS A 174 -1.79 5.84 -20.74
C HIS A 174 -0.61 6.81 -20.70
N PRO A 175 -0.67 7.97 -21.38
CA PRO A 175 0.43 8.92 -21.44
C PRO A 175 0.96 9.37 -20.08
N THR A 176 0.10 9.45 -19.07
CA THR A 176 0.44 10.05 -17.77
C THR A 176 -0.04 9.27 -16.55
N ALA A 177 -0.76 8.16 -16.69
CA ALA A 177 -1.45 7.56 -15.52
C ALA A 177 -0.44 6.98 -14.53
N LEU A 178 0.55 6.24 -15.05
CA LEU A 178 1.63 5.70 -14.25
C LEU A 178 2.65 6.78 -13.86
N ALA A 179 2.92 7.74 -14.75
CA ALA A 179 3.87 8.82 -14.49
C ALA A 179 3.42 9.76 -13.36
N HIS A 180 2.12 9.99 -13.23
CA HIS A 180 1.54 10.80 -12.15
C HIS A 180 1.25 9.98 -10.89
N LEU A 181 1.51 8.67 -10.90
CA LEU A 181 1.35 7.84 -9.71
C LEU A 181 2.49 8.15 -8.72
N LYS A 182 2.09 8.64 -7.55
CA LYS A 182 2.97 8.97 -6.44
C LYS A 182 2.38 8.43 -5.16
N PHE A 183 3.14 7.58 -4.47
CA PHE A 183 2.67 6.96 -3.25
C PHE A 183 2.28 7.98 -2.16
N GLN A 184 0.99 8.14 -1.90
CA GLN A 184 0.45 8.97 -0.82
C GLN A 184 0.28 8.13 0.46
N LEU A 185 1.21 8.25 1.40
CA LEU A 185 1.17 7.49 2.66
C LEU A 185 -0.15 7.66 3.41
N VAL A 186 -0.68 8.88 3.50
CA VAL A 186 -1.94 9.16 4.22
C VAL A 186 -3.11 8.38 3.62
N GLN A 187 -3.22 8.34 2.30
CA GLN A 187 -4.30 7.61 1.62
C GLN A 187 -4.11 6.10 1.74
N PHE A 188 -2.87 5.63 1.64
CA PHE A 188 -2.54 4.23 1.85
C PHE A 188 -2.94 3.76 3.26
N ILE A 189 -2.59 4.52 4.30
CA ILE A 189 -2.94 4.17 5.69
C ILE A 189 -4.46 4.14 5.88
N LYS A 190 -5.18 5.09 5.27
CA LYS A 190 -6.66 5.05 5.27
C LYS A 190 -7.18 3.76 4.64
N LYS A 191 -6.62 3.35 3.50
CA LYS A 191 -7.01 2.12 2.80
C LYS A 191 -6.66 0.87 3.61
N VAL A 192 -5.49 0.83 4.24
CA VAL A 192 -5.08 -0.24 5.16
C VAL A 192 -6.07 -0.38 6.31
N LYS A 193 -6.48 0.73 6.93
CA LYS A 193 -7.49 0.73 7.99
C LYS A 193 -8.84 0.20 7.52
N GLU A 194 -9.30 0.62 6.33
CA GLU A 194 -10.52 0.07 5.70
C GLU A 194 -10.42 -1.45 5.50
N ASN A 195 -9.26 -1.95 5.07
CA ASN A 195 -9.04 -3.38 4.87
C ASN A 195 -9.00 -4.15 6.21
N ASN A 196 -8.31 -3.62 7.23
CA ASN A 196 -8.24 -4.24 8.56
C ASN A 196 -9.66 -4.42 9.16
N ALA A 197 -10.51 -3.38 9.06
CA ALA A 197 -11.89 -3.46 9.51
C ALA A 197 -12.67 -4.58 8.80
N ARG A 198 -12.52 -4.67 7.48
CA ARG A 198 -13.17 -5.72 6.69
C ARG A 198 -12.68 -7.13 7.05
N TYR A 199 -11.38 -7.31 7.30
CA TYR A 199 -10.83 -8.59 7.73
C TYR A 199 -11.39 -9.00 9.10
N ALA A 200 -11.56 -8.07 10.02
CA ALA A 200 -12.21 -8.32 11.31
C ALA A 200 -13.67 -8.74 11.13
N ASP A 201 -14.43 -8.08 10.25
CA ASP A 201 -15.82 -8.45 9.95
C ASP A 201 -15.92 -9.86 9.35
N GLN A 202 -15.01 -10.22 8.44
CA GLN A 202 -14.95 -11.56 7.83
C GLN A 202 -14.61 -12.64 8.87
N ALA A 203 -13.65 -12.37 9.76
CA ALA A 203 -13.29 -13.30 10.84
C ALA A 203 -14.46 -13.50 11.83
N ALA A 204 -15.18 -12.43 12.18
CA ALA A 204 -16.35 -12.51 13.04
C ALA A 204 -17.50 -13.30 12.39
N ALA A 205 -17.73 -13.11 11.08
CA ALA A 205 -18.74 -13.86 10.35
C ALA A 205 -18.43 -15.36 10.25
N ALA A 206 -17.16 -15.74 10.09
CA ALA A 206 -16.74 -17.14 10.06
C ALA A 206 -17.00 -17.85 11.41
N GLN A 207 -16.76 -17.17 12.54
CA GLN A 207 -17.00 -17.72 13.88
C GLN A 207 -18.49 -17.93 14.23
N LEU A 208 -19.41 -17.29 13.50
CA LEU A 208 -20.85 -17.48 13.68
C LEU A 208 -21.42 -18.64 12.85
N LEU A 209 -20.62 -19.21 11.95
CA LEU A 209 -20.97 -20.35 11.09
C LEU A 209 -20.44 -21.69 11.62
N ASP A 210 -19.55 -21.66 12.62
CA ASP A 210 -19.06 -22.81 13.40
C ASP A 210 -19.90 -23.04 14.67
#